data_AF-A0AAW1Y5Y9-F1
#
_entry.id   AF-A0AAW1Y5Y9-F1
#
_cell.length_a   1.000
_cell.length_b   1.000
_cell.length_c   1.000
_cell.angle_alpha   90.00
_cell.angle_beta   90.00
_cell.angle_gamma   90.00
#
_symmetry.space_group_name_H-M   'P 1'
#
loop_
_entity.id
_entity.type
_entity.pdbx_description
1 polymer ?
#
loop_
_entity_poly.entity_id
_entity_poly.type
_entity_poly.pdbx_seq_one_letter_code
_entity_poly.pdbx_strand_id
1 'polypeptide(L)'
;MDLTEQRAEVWDNHPDSDSELRCLEYASAAIGILQIIFANEMTKAHDVYFHFPSFTVTIPDPNPTVGNNHDSGIYVIRHMQYYRRKWFRGFNYEDQRIRLALEIVNHPRNKINPSVVAAACRHNQAAIDDQAKKIGDKGGCAFKNAGQIYQQTQPKHVPALPTGRKLLSHRKRRSRP
;
A
#
# COMPACT_ATOMS: atom_id res chain seq x y z
N MET A 1 -1.35 -14.30 -11.48
CA MET A 1 -1.21 -15.76 -11.30
C MET A 1 -2.34 -16.42 -12.04
N ASP A 2 -2.04 -17.34 -12.96
CA ASP A 2 -3.05 -18.23 -13.51
C ASP A 2 -3.17 -19.46 -12.61
N LEU A 3 -4.33 -19.64 -11.99
CA LEU A 3 -4.58 -20.84 -11.19
C LEU A 3 -4.79 -22.08 -12.07
N THR A 4 -5.29 -21.90 -13.30
CA THR A 4 -5.57 -22.99 -14.25
C THR A 4 -4.30 -23.51 -14.93
N GLU A 5 -3.35 -22.63 -15.24
CA GLU A 5 -2.05 -23.03 -15.81
C GLU A 5 -1.02 -23.42 -14.72
N GLN A 6 -1.38 -23.29 -13.44
CA GLN A 6 -0.49 -23.53 -12.30
C GLN A 6 0.88 -22.85 -12.47
N ARG A 7 0.84 -21.58 -12.87
CA ARG A 7 2.02 -20.79 -13.19
C ARG A 7 2.09 -19.51 -12.38
N ALA A 8 3.27 -19.26 -11.85
CA ALA A 8 3.64 -18.02 -11.20
C ALA A 8 4.73 -17.32 -12.02
N GLU A 9 4.55 -16.02 -12.24
CA GLU A 9 5.46 -15.22 -13.03
C GLU A 9 6.23 -14.26 -12.13
N VAL A 10 7.54 -14.22 -12.31
CA VAL A 10 8.42 -13.24 -11.68
C VAL A 10 8.74 -12.16 -12.70
N TRP A 11 8.20 -10.97 -12.45
CA TRP A 11 8.45 -9.79 -13.27
C TRP A 11 9.53 -8.95 -12.61
N ASP A 12 10.74 -8.97 -13.18
CA ASP A 12 11.87 -8.19 -12.70
C ASP A 12 12.35 -7.23 -13.80
N ASN A 13 12.17 -5.93 -13.60
CA ASN A 13 12.55 -4.93 -14.57
C ASN A 13 14.07 -4.62 -14.57
N HIS A 14 14.85 -5.26 -13.68
CA HIS A 14 16.31 -5.16 -13.65
C HIS A 14 16.94 -6.55 -13.41
N PRO A 15 16.79 -7.47 -14.38
CA PRO A 15 17.24 -8.84 -14.20
C PRO A 15 18.77 -8.88 -14.08
N ASP A 16 19.25 -9.38 -12.95
CA ASP A 16 20.65 -9.69 -12.70
C ASP A 16 20.82 -11.21 -12.70
N SER A 17 21.62 -11.72 -13.66
CA SER A 17 21.86 -13.15 -13.86
C SER A 17 22.43 -13.82 -12.61
N ASP A 18 23.23 -13.10 -11.83
CA ASP A 18 23.84 -13.63 -10.60
C ASP A 18 22.82 -13.72 -9.46
N SER A 19 21.67 -13.04 -9.60
CA SER A 19 20.58 -13.00 -8.63
C SER A 19 19.36 -13.83 -9.03
N GLU A 20 19.31 -14.33 -10.26
CA GLU A 20 18.12 -14.97 -10.83
C GLU A 20 17.63 -16.13 -9.97
N LEU A 21 18.53 -17.03 -9.59
CA LEU A 21 18.23 -18.18 -8.74
C LEU A 21 17.65 -17.74 -7.38
N ARG A 22 18.24 -16.71 -6.76
CA ARG A 22 17.76 -16.13 -5.50
C ARG A 22 16.37 -15.52 -5.66
N CYS A 23 16.08 -14.89 -6.81
CA CYS A 23 14.77 -14.34 -7.11
C CYS A 23 13.70 -15.43 -7.24
N LEU A 24 14.03 -16.54 -7.91
CA LEU A 24 13.16 -17.72 -8.03
C LEU A 24 12.92 -18.40 -6.67
N GLU A 25 13.94 -18.46 -5.81
CA GLU A 25 13.81 -18.96 -4.43
C GLU A 25 12.85 -18.10 -3.61
N TYR A 26 12.98 -16.76 -3.66
CA TYR A 26 12.05 -15.86 -2.98
C TYR A 26 10.61 -15.98 -3.52
N ALA A 27 10.45 -16.11 -4.83
CA ALA A 27 9.15 -16.34 -5.43
C ALA A 27 8.52 -17.66 -4.95
N SER A 28 9.31 -18.74 -4.91
CA SER A 28 8.87 -20.05 -4.41
C SER A 28 8.47 -19.99 -2.93
N ALA A 29 9.25 -19.29 -2.10
CA ALA A 29 8.92 -19.07 -0.70
C ALA A 29 7.61 -18.26 -0.53
N ALA A 30 7.43 -17.20 -1.34
CA ALA A 30 6.20 -16.41 -1.34
C ALA A 30 4.97 -17.24 -1.71
N ILE A 31 5.09 -18.12 -2.70
CA ILE A 31 4.05 -19.08 -3.10
C ILE A 31 3.71 -20.05 -1.96
N GLY A 32 4.72 -20.54 -1.23
CA GLY A 32 4.52 -21.34 -0.03
C GLY A 32 3.74 -20.60 1.06
N ILE A 33 4.00 -19.31 1.25
CA ILE A 33 3.23 -18.47 2.18
C ILE A 33 1.78 -18.32 1.70
N LEU A 34 1.54 -18.13 0.40
CA LEU A 34 0.19 -18.06 -0.16
C LEU A 34 -0.59 -19.37 0.10
N GLN A 35 0.09 -20.53 0.03
CA GLN A 35 -0.53 -21.81 0.39
C GLN A 35 -1.06 -21.82 1.82
N ILE A 36 -0.27 -21.30 2.77
CA ILE A 36 -0.64 -21.26 4.19
C ILE A 36 -1.81 -20.31 4.41
N ILE A 37 -1.77 -19.12 3.80
CA ILE A 37 -2.79 -18.08 3.99
C ILE A 37 -4.14 -18.52 3.43
N PHE A 38 -4.15 -19.16 2.26
CA PHE A 38 -5.38 -19.55 1.55
C PHE A 38 -5.72 -21.04 1.68
N ALA A 39 -5.08 -21.76 2.61
CA ALA A 39 -5.24 -23.21 2.78
C ALA A 39 -6.72 -23.61 2.94
N ASN A 40 -7.50 -22.79 3.65
CA ASN A 40 -8.92 -23.06 3.91
C ASN A 40 -9.80 -22.73 2.71
N GLU A 41 -9.39 -21.80 1.85
CA GLU A 41 -10.11 -21.39 0.64
C GLU A 41 -9.90 -22.37 -0.50
N MET A 42 -8.72 -22.99 -0.54
CA MET A 42 -8.33 -23.95 -1.58
C MET A 42 -8.98 -25.33 -1.45
N THR A 43 -9.64 -25.61 -0.33
CA THR A 43 -10.37 -26.87 -0.08
C THR A 43 -11.89 -26.71 -0.17
N LYS A 44 -12.40 -25.49 -0.31
CA LYS A 44 -13.85 -25.18 -0.34
C LYS A 44 -14.51 -25.46 -1.68
N ALA A 45 -13.76 -25.44 -2.79
CA ALA A 45 -14.28 -25.84 -4.09
C ALA A 45 -14.17 -27.36 -4.18
N HIS A 46 -15.31 -28.06 -4.18
CA HIS A 46 -15.38 -29.52 -4.08
C HIS A 46 -14.65 -30.32 -5.17
N ASP A 47 -14.11 -29.69 -6.21
CA ASP A 47 -13.43 -30.39 -7.33
C ASP A 47 -12.04 -29.85 -7.72
N VAL A 48 -11.52 -28.79 -7.09
CA VAL A 48 -10.20 -28.25 -7.47
C VAL A 48 -9.37 -27.86 -6.25
N TYR A 49 -8.50 -28.77 -5.83
CA TYR A 49 -7.43 -28.44 -4.89
C TYR A 49 -6.25 -27.84 -5.66
N PHE A 50 -5.98 -26.56 -5.43
CA PHE A 50 -4.76 -25.94 -5.93
C PHE A 50 -3.63 -26.18 -4.92
N HIS A 51 -2.56 -26.84 -5.36
CA HIS A 51 -1.33 -26.94 -4.58
C HIS A 51 -0.36 -25.88 -5.07
N PHE A 52 -0.39 -24.69 -4.48
CA PHE A 52 0.44 -23.57 -4.92
C PHE A 52 1.94 -23.91 -5.01
N PRO A 53 2.55 -24.67 -4.09
CA PRO A 53 3.95 -25.07 -4.20
C PRO A 53 4.31 -25.91 -5.43
N SER A 54 3.33 -26.56 -6.10
CA SER A 54 3.60 -27.25 -7.38
C SER A 54 3.58 -26.32 -8.58
N PHE A 55 3.31 -25.03 -8.39
CA PHE A 55 3.24 -24.10 -9.51
C PHE A 55 4.62 -23.86 -10.07
N THR A 56 4.72 -23.85 -11.40
CA THR A 56 5.99 -23.53 -12.06
C THR A 56 6.23 -22.02 -11.92
N VAL A 57 7.39 -21.66 -11.39
CA VAL A 57 7.86 -20.27 -11.33
C VAL A 57 8.68 -19.97 -12.57
N THR A 58 8.29 -18.94 -13.31
CA THR A 58 8.98 -18.55 -14.56
C THR A 58 9.23 -17.06 -14.60
N ILE A 59 10.34 -16.66 -15.22
CA ILE A 59 10.57 -15.27 -15.64
C ILE A 59 10.03 -15.13 -17.07
N PRO A 60 9.04 -14.25 -17.32
CA PRO A 60 8.43 -14.11 -18.64
C PRO A 60 9.39 -13.53 -19.68
N ASP A 61 9.26 -13.94 -20.94
CA ASP A 61 9.95 -13.36 -22.10
C ASP A 61 8.92 -12.93 -23.16
N PRO A 62 8.92 -11.66 -23.64
CA PRO A 62 9.81 -10.56 -23.27
C PRO A 62 9.46 -9.88 -21.94
N ASN A 63 10.51 -9.50 -21.21
CA ASN A 63 10.45 -8.73 -19.97
C ASN A 63 10.96 -7.30 -20.21
N PRO A 64 10.15 -6.26 -20.02
CA PRO A 64 10.61 -4.89 -20.19
C PRO A 64 11.64 -4.54 -19.12
N THR A 65 12.88 -4.34 -19.55
CA THR A 65 13.97 -3.88 -18.66
C THR A 65 14.03 -2.36 -18.60
N VAL A 66 14.52 -1.85 -17.48
CA VAL A 66 14.75 -0.42 -17.28
C VAL A 66 16.21 -0.07 -17.58
N GLY A 67 16.44 1.13 -18.10
CA GLY A 67 17.80 1.70 -18.22
C GLY A 67 18.25 2.50 -16.99
N ASN A 68 17.38 2.70 -15.99
CA ASN A 68 17.66 3.52 -14.80
C ASN A 68 17.16 2.87 -13.50
N ASN A 69 17.79 3.21 -12.36
CA ASN A 69 17.54 2.53 -11.08
C ASN A 69 16.35 3.12 -10.27
N HIS A 70 15.57 4.03 -10.85
CA HIS A 70 14.56 4.80 -10.10
C HIS A 70 13.12 4.51 -10.52
N ASP A 71 12.91 3.84 -11.64
CA ASP A 71 11.58 3.63 -12.22
C ASP A 71 10.96 2.27 -11.95
N SER A 72 11.58 1.41 -11.13
CA SER A 72 11.07 0.06 -10.84
C SER A 72 9.60 0.04 -10.40
N GLY A 73 9.18 1.04 -9.61
CA GLY A 73 7.78 1.19 -9.19
C GLY A 73 6.80 1.33 -10.35
N ILE A 74 7.17 2.01 -11.44
CA ILE A 74 6.31 2.18 -12.63
C ILE A 74 6.09 0.83 -13.30
N TYR A 75 7.17 0.06 -13.47
CA TYR A 75 7.11 -1.26 -14.10
C TYR A 75 6.26 -2.21 -13.28
N VAL A 76 6.47 -2.27 -11.95
CA VAL A 76 5.66 -3.10 -11.05
C VAL A 76 4.18 -2.75 -11.16
N ILE A 77 3.81 -1.47 -11.10
CA ILE A 77 2.41 -1.05 -11.18
C ILE A 77 1.81 -1.39 -12.55
N ARG A 78 2.53 -1.14 -13.65
CA ARG A 78 2.06 -1.44 -15.00
C ARG A 78 1.97 -2.95 -15.26
N HIS A 79 2.88 -3.77 -14.74
CA HIS A 79 2.77 -5.23 -14.77
C HIS A 79 1.50 -5.72 -14.06
N MET A 80 1.16 -5.13 -12.91
CA MET A 80 -0.06 -5.47 -12.18
C MET A 80 -1.33 -5.03 -12.92
N GLN A 81 -1.35 -3.81 -13.47
CA GLN A 81 -2.52 -3.26 -14.18
C GLN A 81 -2.80 -3.97 -15.51
N TYR A 82 -1.75 -4.36 -16.23
CA TYR A 82 -1.83 -4.92 -17.57
C TYR A 82 -1.37 -6.38 -17.61
N TYR A 83 -1.56 -7.12 -16.51
CA TYR A 83 -1.22 -8.54 -16.43
C TYR A 83 -1.77 -9.32 -17.65
N ARG A 84 -0.92 -10.12 -18.29
CA ARG A 84 -1.13 -10.84 -19.58
C ARG A 84 -1.27 -10.01 -20.86
N ARG A 85 -1.16 -8.69 -20.79
CA ARG A 85 -1.17 -7.83 -21.99
C ARG A 85 0.25 -7.37 -22.30
N LYS A 86 0.63 -7.38 -23.58
CA LYS A 86 1.90 -6.79 -24.04
C LYS A 86 1.82 -5.26 -23.98
N TRP A 87 1.96 -4.69 -22.79
CA TRP A 87 1.80 -3.25 -22.54
C TRP A 87 3.06 -2.43 -22.83
N PHE A 88 4.21 -3.08 -22.93
CA PHE A 88 5.52 -2.43 -23.05
C PHE A 88 5.91 -2.07 -24.51
N ARG A 89 5.08 -2.37 -25.51
CA ARG A 89 5.36 -1.98 -26.90
C ARG A 89 5.24 -0.47 -27.07
N GLY A 90 6.35 0.20 -27.38
CA GLY A 90 6.41 1.66 -27.46
C GLY A 90 6.39 2.35 -26.09
N PHE A 91 6.73 1.63 -25.03
CA PHE A 91 6.76 2.16 -23.67
C PHE A 91 7.89 3.19 -23.51
N ASN A 92 7.53 4.36 -22.99
CA ASN A 92 8.45 5.40 -22.58
C ASN A 92 8.27 5.62 -21.06
N TYR A 93 9.33 5.37 -20.29
CA TYR A 93 9.27 5.42 -18.83
C TYR A 93 9.01 6.84 -18.30
N GLU A 94 9.47 7.90 -18.97
CA GLU A 94 9.26 9.29 -18.54
C GLU A 94 7.80 9.71 -18.70
N ASP A 95 7.20 9.47 -19.87
CA ASP A 95 5.78 9.71 -20.12
C ASP A 95 4.92 8.91 -19.14
N GLN A 96 5.30 7.67 -18.87
CA GLN A 96 4.56 6.78 -17.99
C GLN A 96 4.70 7.16 -16.52
N ARG A 97 5.85 7.71 -16.11
CA ARG A 97 6.04 8.32 -14.78
C ARG A 97 5.03 9.44 -14.56
N ILE A 98 4.93 10.36 -15.52
CA ILE A 98 4.02 11.51 -15.45
C ILE A 98 2.56 11.04 -15.45
N ARG A 99 2.18 10.16 -16.38
CA ARG A 99 0.82 9.61 -16.46
C ARG A 99 0.43 8.90 -15.17
N LEU A 100 1.29 8.04 -14.65
CA LEU A 100 1.01 7.30 -13.43
C LEU A 100 0.90 8.23 -12.21
N ALA A 101 1.76 9.24 -12.11
CA ALA A 101 1.64 10.26 -11.06
C ALA A 101 0.29 10.98 -11.12
N LEU A 102 -0.16 11.37 -12.32
CA LEU A 102 -1.47 11.99 -12.52
C LEU A 102 -2.62 11.03 -12.21
N GLU A 103 -2.54 9.77 -12.61
CA GLU A 103 -3.52 8.73 -12.27
C GLU A 103 -3.65 8.56 -10.76
N ILE A 104 -2.53 8.54 -10.03
CA ILE A 104 -2.50 8.44 -8.58
C ILE A 104 -3.11 9.69 -7.95
N VAL A 105 -2.65 10.89 -8.29
CA VAL A 105 -3.13 12.14 -7.67
C VAL A 105 -4.63 12.33 -7.91
N ASN A 106 -5.11 12.02 -9.11
CA ASN A 106 -6.51 12.19 -9.47
C ASN A 106 -7.40 11.02 -9.06
N HIS A 107 -6.84 9.97 -8.43
CA HIS A 107 -7.61 8.81 -8.05
C HIS A 107 -8.70 9.19 -7.03
N PRO A 108 -9.97 8.78 -7.20
CA PRO A 108 -11.07 9.17 -6.32
C PRO A 108 -10.85 8.84 -4.84
N ARG A 109 -10.10 7.76 -4.55
CA ARG A 109 -9.72 7.38 -3.16
C ARG A 109 -8.66 8.28 -2.54
N ASN A 110 -7.93 9.03 -3.35
CA ASN A 110 -6.96 10.02 -2.91
C ASN A 110 -7.59 11.41 -2.75
N LYS A 111 -8.88 11.56 -3.09
CA LYS A 111 -9.64 12.73 -2.66
C LYS A 111 -9.57 12.79 -1.13
N ILE A 112 -9.08 13.92 -0.64
CA ILE A 112 -9.00 14.25 0.76
C ILE A 112 -10.33 13.90 1.42
N ASN A 113 -10.34 12.84 2.24
CA ASN A 113 -11.56 12.46 2.93
C ASN A 113 -11.79 13.49 4.04
N PRO A 114 -12.89 14.28 4.01
CA PRO A 114 -13.13 15.33 4.99
C PRO A 114 -13.12 14.79 6.43
N SER A 115 -13.51 13.53 6.64
CA SER A 115 -13.47 12.86 7.94
C SER A 115 -12.05 12.63 8.46
N VAL A 116 -11.09 12.30 7.57
CA VAL A 116 -9.69 12.07 7.90
C VAL A 116 -9.00 13.40 8.19
N VAL A 117 -9.29 14.45 7.42
CA VAL A 117 -8.80 15.81 7.72
C VAL A 117 -9.38 16.32 9.03
N ALA A 118 -10.69 16.15 9.26
CA ALA A 118 -11.29 16.53 10.53
C ALA A 118 -10.68 15.76 11.71
N ALA A 119 -10.36 14.48 11.54
CA ALA A 119 -9.66 13.68 12.55
C ALA A 119 -8.22 14.17 12.79
N ALA A 120 -7.46 14.46 11.73
CA ALA A 120 -6.10 14.98 11.81
C ALA A 120 -6.06 16.38 12.46
N CYS A 121 -6.97 17.28 12.08
CA CYS A 121 -7.12 18.59 12.70
C CYS A 121 -7.49 18.48 14.19
N ARG A 122 -8.38 17.57 14.58
CA ARG A 122 -8.71 17.33 16.00
C ARG A 122 -7.53 16.75 16.78
N HIS A 123 -6.74 15.86 16.18
CA HIS A 123 -5.55 15.30 16.82
C HIS A 123 -4.44 16.37 16.99
N ASN A 124 -4.24 17.21 15.99
CA ASN A 124 -3.32 18.35 16.09
C ASN A 124 -3.81 19.40 17.08
N GLN A 125 -5.11 19.68 17.15
CA GLN A 125 -5.66 20.58 18.15
C GLN A 125 -5.49 20.02 19.56
N ALA A 126 -5.75 18.72 19.77
CA ALA A 126 -5.52 18.08 21.06
C ALA A 126 -4.02 18.10 21.46
N ALA A 127 -3.10 17.95 20.50
CA ALA A 127 -1.66 18.06 20.74
C ALA A 127 -1.22 19.50 21.04
N ILE A 128 -1.79 20.49 20.36
CA ILE A 128 -1.58 21.92 20.62
C ILE A 128 -2.14 22.30 21.99
N ASP A 129 -3.33 21.81 22.36
CA ASP A 129 -3.96 22.06 23.65
C ASP A 129 -3.18 21.38 24.80
N ASP A 130 -2.61 20.19 24.56
CA ASP A 130 -1.75 19.49 25.53
C ASP A 130 -0.39 20.20 25.69
N GLN A 131 0.16 20.76 24.60
CA GLN A 131 1.35 21.63 24.67
C GLN A 131 1.03 22.98 25.35
N ALA A 132 -0.12 23.59 25.07
CA ALA A 132 -0.55 24.84 25.69
C ALA A 132 -0.81 24.65 27.20
N LYS A 133 -1.31 23.49 27.64
CA LYS A 133 -1.39 23.14 29.06
C LYS A 133 -0.03 22.95 29.72
N LYS A 134 0.97 22.44 28.98
CA LYS A 134 2.36 22.33 29.48
C LYS A 134 3.09 23.68 29.51
N ILE A 135 2.70 24.61 28.64
CA ILE A 135 3.25 25.99 28.56
C ILE A 135 2.49 26.95 29.50
N GLY A 136 1.28 26.58 29.91
CA GLY A 136 0.35 27.36 30.76
C GLY A 136 0.77 27.60 32.20
N ASP A 137 2.08 27.63 32.49
CA ASP A 137 2.62 28.16 33.74
C ASP A 137 3.62 29.31 33.54
N LYS A 138 4.00 29.67 32.29
CA LYS A 138 4.83 30.86 32.04
C LYS A 138 4.51 31.54 30.69
N GLY A 139 3.72 32.61 30.78
CA GLY A 139 3.81 33.78 29.88
C GLY A 139 3.19 33.63 28.50
N GLY A 140 2.13 34.41 28.23
CA GLY A 140 1.47 34.43 26.93
C GLY A 140 2.27 35.11 25.82
N CYS A 141 2.25 34.52 24.62
CA CYS A 141 2.10 35.23 23.35
C CYS A 141 1.91 34.25 22.17
N ALA A 142 1.12 34.70 21.18
CA ALA A 142 1.12 34.32 19.76
C ALA A 142 0.60 32.93 19.31
N PHE A 143 -0.70 32.66 19.44
CA PHE A 143 -1.41 31.71 18.55
C PHE A 143 -2.80 32.24 18.18
N LYS A 144 -2.87 33.28 17.33
CA LYS A 144 -4.16 33.85 16.87
C LYS A 144 -4.60 33.42 15.46
N ASN A 145 -3.76 32.73 14.68
CA ASN A 145 -4.03 32.54 13.24
C ASN A 145 -4.51 31.13 12.82
N ALA A 146 -4.60 30.14 13.72
CA ALA A 146 -5.06 28.80 13.34
C ALA A 146 -6.60 28.63 13.38
N GLY A 147 -7.29 29.39 14.25
CA GLY A 147 -8.74 29.24 14.46
C GLY A 147 -9.63 29.85 13.37
N GLN A 148 -9.14 30.84 12.61
CA GLN A 148 -9.94 31.54 11.60
C GLN A 148 -10.16 30.73 10.32
N ILE A 149 -9.23 29.84 9.95
CA ILE A 149 -9.35 29.01 8.75
C ILE A 149 -10.43 27.93 8.93
N TYR A 150 -10.67 27.48 10.17
CA TYR A 150 -11.63 26.42 10.48
C TYR A 150 -13.10 26.88 10.46
N GLN A 151 -13.36 28.18 10.63
CA GLN A 151 -14.72 28.71 10.63
C GLN A 151 -15.31 28.92 9.23
N GLN A 152 -14.47 29.04 8.19
CA GLN A 152 -14.92 29.32 6.83
C GLN A 152 -15.36 28.08 6.02
N THR A 153 -15.11 26.85 6.51
CA THR A 153 -15.30 25.62 5.70
C THR A 153 -16.26 24.59 6.30
N GLN A 154 -17.07 24.93 7.31
CA GLN A 154 -18.04 23.97 7.85
C GLN A 154 -19.28 23.81 6.94
N PRO A 155 -19.57 22.62 6.40
CA PRO A 155 -20.90 22.30 5.89
C PRO A 155 -21.88 22.15 7.07
N LYS A 156 -23.05 22.80 6.96
CA LYS A 156 -24.05 23.03 8.02
C LYS A 156 -24.72 21.78 8.63
N HIS A 157 -24.31 20.56 8.31
CA HIS A 157 -24.93 19.37 8.89
C HIS A 157 -23.99 18.16 8.84
N VAL A 158 -23.45 17.76 9.99
CA VAL A 158 -22.76 16.48 10.15
C VAL A 158 -23.59 15.63 11.12
N PRO A 159 -24.17 14.49 10.70
CA PRO A 159 -24.86 13.59 11.62
C PRO A 159 -23.87 12.97 12.62
N ALA A 160 -24.32 12.72 13.84
CA ALA A 160 -23.49 12.14 14.90
C ALA A 160 -22.91 10.77 14.48
N LEU A 161 -21.58 10.68 14.43
CA LEU A 161 -20.84 9.43 14.15
C LEU A 161 -20.76 8.56 15.41
N PRO A 162 -20.78 7.21 15.28
CA PRO A 162 -20.79 6.30 16.42
C PRO A 162 -19.43 6.23 17.12
N THR A 163 -19.46 6.15 18.45
CA THR A 163 -18.29 6.08 19.33
C THR A 163 -17.69 4.67 19.36
N GLY A 164 -16.75 4.40 18.46
CA GLY A 164 -15.97 3.16 18.43
C GLY A 164 -15.17 2.95 19.72
N ARG A 165 -15.36 1.79 20.37
CA ARG A 165 -14.63 1.31 21.54
C ARG A 165 -13.11 1.21 21.28
N LYS A 166 -12.30 1.60 22.28
CA LYS A 166 -10.83 1.53 22.28
C LYS A 166 -10.35 0.07 22.28
N LEU A 167 -9.45 -0.29 21.37
CA LEU A 167 -8.65 -1.52 21.43
C LEU A 167 -7.40 -1.26 22.28
N LEU A 168 -7.29 -1.98 23.40
CA LEU A 168 -6.15 -1.94 24.33
C LEU A 168 -4.97 -2.71 23.75
N SER A 169 -3.85 -2.03 23.49
CA SER A 169 -2.56 -2.64 23.21
C SER A 169 -1.69 -2.67 24.47
N HIS A 170 -1.43 -3.86 25.03
CA HIS A 170 -0.33 -4.07 25.97
C HIS A 170 0.38 -5.39 25.68
N ARG A 171 1.57 -5.30 25.07
CA ARG A 171 2.52 -6.40 24.95
C ARG A 171 3.47 -6.33 26.15
N LYS A 172 3.23 -7.11 27.19
CA LYS A 172 4.21 -7.34 28.28
C LYS A 172 5.29 -8.31 27.78
N ARG A 173 6.53 -7.85 27.64
CA ARG A 173 7.72 -8.70 27.51
C ARG A 173 7.88 -9.50 28.81
N ARG A 174 7.91 -10.83 28.71
CA ARG A 174 8.43 -11.72 29.77
C ARG A 174 9.88 -12.06 29.40
N SER A 175 10.83 -11.62 30.22
CA SER A 175 12.13 -12.27 30.36
C SER A 175 11.90 -13.69 30.90
N ARG A 176 12.52 -14.68 30.27
CA ARG A 176 12.54 -16.08 30.74
C ARG A 176 13.71 -16.27 31.73
N PRO A 177 13.56 -17.21 32.67
CA PRO A 177 14.59 -17.57 33.65
C PRO A 177 15.79 -18.25 33.01
#